data_AF-D8U1I5-F1
#
_entry.id   AF-D8U1I5-F1
#
_cell.length_a   1.000
_cell.length_b   1.000
_cell.length_c   1.000
_cell.angle_alpha   90.00
_cell.angle_beta   90.00
_cell.angle_gamma   90.00
#
_symmetry.space_group_name_H-M   'P 1'
#
loop_
_entity.id
_entity.type
_entity.pdbx_description
1 polymer ?
#
loop_
_entity_poly.entity_id
_entity_poly.type
_entity_poly.pdbx_seq_one_letter_code
_entity_poly.pdbx_strand_id
1 'polypeptide(L)'
;MASYKPKSVKDVPAEDFIKHYAAHLKANDKIQLPSWVDVVKTGCFKELAPYDPDWYYVRAASVARKLYIRQGMGVGLFRIQYGGRNKRRGSKPEFQSKASGGVVRHILKQLEECGLVEKAPEKGRRLTSNGQRDMDQIAGRIAVNLQSFY
;
A
#
# COMPACT_ATOMS: atom_id res chain seq x y z
N MET A 1 18.79 -17.89 18.03
CA MET A 1 17.69 -17.96 17.04
C MET A 1 18.31 -17.91 15.65
N ALA A 2 17.93 -18.82 14.75
CA ALA A 2 18.42 -18.78 13.37
C ALA A 2 17.86 -17.53 12.66
N SER A 3 18.75 -16.69 12.14
CA SER A 3 18.38 -15.46 11.43
C SER A 3 18.27 -15.75 9.94
N TYR A 4 17.06 -15.69 9.38
CA TYR A 4 16.85 -15.81 7.95
C TYR A 4 16.95 -14.42 7.30
N LYS A 5 17.83 -14.27 6.31
CA LYS A 5 17.92 -13.04 5.51
C LYS A 5 16.99 -13.15 4.30
N PRO A 6 15.88 -12.40 4.27
CA PRO A 6 14.95 -12.42 3.14
C PRO A 6 15.63 -11.92 1.86
N LYS A 7 15.32 -12.58 0.74
CA LYS A 7 15.85 -12.23 -0.58
C LYS A 7 14.84 -11.41 -1.40
N SER A 8 13.56 -11.57 -1.10
CA SER A 8 12.47 -10.92 -1.81
C SER A 8 11.41 -10.39 -0.85
N VAL A 9 10.57 -9.46 -1.34
CA VAL A 9 9.41 -8.94 -0.59
C VAL A 9 8.43 -10.04 -0.15
N LYS A 10 8.42 -11.19 -0.86
CA LYS A 10 7.53 -12.31 -0.55
C LYS A 10 7.94 -13.07 0.71
N ASP A 11 9.21 -12.97 1.09
CA ASP A 11 9.78 -13.68 2.23
C ASP A 11 9.61 -12.92 3.56
N VAL A 12 9.03 -11.71 3.51
CA VAL A 12 8.83 -10.84 4.67
C VAL A 12 7.34 -10.76 5.03
N PRO A 13 6.99 -10.80 6.33
CA PRO A 13 5.63 -10.49 6.78
C PRO A 13 5.13 -9.17 6.22
N ALA A 14 3.87 -9.16 5.76
CA ALA A 14 3.32 -8.02 5.03
C ALA A 14 3.30 -6.74 5.86
N GLU A 15 2.98 -6.86 7.15
CA GLU A 15 2.87 -5.74 8.06
C GLU A 15 4.24 -5.08 8.30
N ASP A 16 5.26 -5.88 8.60
CA ASP A 16 6.62 -5.37 8.85
C ASP A 16 7.18 -4.68 7.61
N PHE A 17 7.00 -5.30 6.43
CA PHE A 17 7.41 -4.68 5.18
C PHE A 17 6.72 -3.33 4.96
N ILE A 18 5.41 -3.23 5.19
CA ILE A 18 4.67 -1.99 4.98
C ILE A 18 5.17 -0.89 5.92
N LYS A 19 5.45 -1.20 7.19
CA LYS A 19 5.98 -0.23 8.16
C LYS A 19 7.35 0.29 7.74
N HIS A 20 8.27 -0.59 7.39
CA HIS A 20 9.62 -0.21 6.97
C HIS A 20 9.63 0.55 5.64
N TYR A 21 8.81 0.12 4.67
CA TYR A 21 8.72 0.79 3.38
C TYR A 21 8.04 2.16 3.50
N ALA A 22 7.04 2.31 4.38
CA ALA A 22 6.44 3.62 4.66
C ALA A 22 7.46 4.61 5.24
N ALA A 23 8.29 4.17 6.19
CA ALA A 23 9.37 4.98 6.73
C ALA A 23 10.40 5.37 5.66
N HIS A 24 10.73 4.46 4.74
CA HIS A 24 11.61 4.75 3.60
C HIS A 24 11.02 5.78 2.64
N LEU A 25 9.73 5.65 2.31
CA LEU A 25 9.03 6.62 1.46
C LEU A 25 8.97 8.01 2.09
N LYS A 26 8.82 8.08 3.41
CA LYS A 26 8.87 9.33 4.18
C LYS A 26 10.27 9.93 4.16
N ALA A 27 11.31 9.14 4.39
CA ALA A 27 12.71 9.61 4.41
C ALA A 27 13.22 10.11 3.05
N ASN A 28 12.62 9.65 1.94
CA ASN A 28 13.05 10.06 0.61
C ASN A 28 12.46 11.39 0.13
N ASP A 29 11.44 11.94 0.81
CA ASP A 29 10.77 13.22 0.49
C ASP A 29 10.29 13.40 -0.97
N LYS A 30 10.30 12.34 -1.79
CA LYS A 30 9.89 12.40 -3.21
C LYS A 30 8.38 12.43 -3.39
N ILE A 31 7.63 11.98 -2.39
CA ILE A 31 6.17 11.92 -2.44
C ILE A 31 5.62 13.23 -1.87
N GLN A 32 5.00 14.03 -2.73
CA GLN A 32 4.31 15.23 -2.29
C GLN A 32 2.97 14.87 -1.66
N LEU A 33 2.77 15.28 -0.41
CA LEU A 33 1.48 15.10 0.26
C LEU A 33 0.45 16.02 -0.36
N PRO A 34 -0.74 15.51 -0.74
CA PRO A 34 -1.81 16.37 -1.19
C PRO A 34 -2.36 17.21 -0.04
N SER A 35 -2.88 18.40 -0.37
CA SER A 35 -3.45 19.33 0.62
C SER A 35 -4.64 18.76 1.41
N TRP A 36 -5.29 17.72 0.90
CA TRP A 36 -6.48 17.12 1.49
C TRP A 36 -6.20 15.94 2.43
N VAL A 37 -4.94 15.54 2.66
CA VAL A 37 -4.58 14.35 3.47
C VAL A 37 -5.21 14.38 4.85
N ASP A 38 -5.28 15.56 5.48
CA ASP A 38 -5.72 15.70 6.87
C ASP A 38 -7.25 15.72 7.03
N VAL A 39 -7.97 15.95 5.93
CA VAL A 39 -9.42 16.15 5.95
C VAL A 39 -10.18 14.92 5.45
N VAL A 40 -9.58 14.14 4.55
CA VAL A 40 -10.31 13.09 3.84
C VAL A 40 -10.42 11.78 4.60
N LYS A 41 -11.47 11.03 4.26
CA LYS A 41 -11.66 9.65 4.68
C LYS A 41 -11.17 8.69 3.60
N THR A 42 -10.64 7.55 4.03
CA THR A 42 -10.13 6.50 3.14
C THR A 42 -11.23 5.79 2.33
N GLY A 43 -12.48 5.89 2.77
CA GLY A 43 -13.65 5.37 2.06
C GLY A 43 -14.94 5.99 2.58
N CYS A 44 -16.00 5.95 1.77
CA CYS A 44 -17.31 6.51 2.15
C CYS A 44 -17.96 5.80 3.35
N PHE A 45 -17.59 4.54 3.58
CA PHE A 45 -18.09 3.72 4.69
C PHE A 45 -17.40 4.02 6.03
N LYS A 46 -16.36 4.87 6.05
CA LYS A 46 -15.72 5.31 7.29
C LYS A 46 -16.40 6.56 7.82
N GLU A 47 -16.57 6.63 9.13
CA GLU A 47 -17.13 7.80 9.81
C GLU A 47 -16.06 8.86 10.06
N LEU A 48 -14.89 8.42 10.56
CA LEU A 48 -13.75 9.26 10.91
C LEU A 48 -12.59 9.13 9.90
N ALA A 49 -11.73 10.15 9.90
CA ALA A 49 -10.45 10.13 9.19
C ALA A 49 -9.46 9.16 9.86
N PRO A 50 -8.41 8.71 9.17
CA PRO A 50 -7.35 7.90 9.79
C PRO A 50 -6.67 8.65 10.93
N TYR A 51 -6.39 7.95 12.04
CA TYR A 51 -5.73 8.53 13.22
C TYR A 51 -4.21 8.70 13.05
N ASP A 52 -3.59 7.83 12.26
CA ASP A 52 -2.15 7.86 12.00
C ASP A 52 -1.83 9.01 11.02
N PRO A 53 -0.99 10.00 11.38
CA PRO A 53 -0.61 11.07 10.47
C PRO A 53 0.14 10.55 9.22
N ASP A 54 0.84 9.42 9.34
CA ASP A 54 1.60 8.81 8.25
C ASP A 54 0.76 7.81 7.43
N TRP A 55 -0.57 7.81 7.60
CA TRP A 55 -1.47 6.86 6.93
C TRP A 55 -1.31 6.87 5.41
N TYR A 56 -0.94 8.01 4.82
CA TYR A 56 -0.74 8.16 3.39
C TYR A 56 0.47 7.34 2.91
N TYR A 57 1.58 7.37 3.63
CA TYR A 57 2.78 6.58 3.34
C TYR A 57 2.53 5.09 3.56
N VAL A 58 1.82 4.73 4.64
CA VAL A 58 1.40 3.34 4.89
C VAL A 58 0.53 2.81 3.75
N ARG A 59 -0.40 3.65 3.24
CA ARG A 59 -1.25 3.29 2.09
C ARG A 59 -0.43 3.14 0.82
N ALA A 60 0.52 4.05 0.57
CA ALA A 60 1.42 3.99 -0.59
C ALA A 60 2.28 2.72 -0.58
N ALA A 61 2.86 2.38 0.57
CA ALA A 61 3.60 1.14 0.77
C ALA A 61 2.75 -0.11 0.53
N SER A 62 1.51 -0.14 1.04
CA SER A 62 0.58 -1.24 0.81
C SER A 62 0.21 -1.40 -0.67
N VAL A 63 0.01 -0.29 -1.39
CA VAL A 63 -0.25 -0.30 -2.84
C VAL A 63 0.95 -0.83 -3.61
N ALA A 64 2.16 -0.36 -3.29
CA ALA A 64 3.41 -0.77 -3.90
C ALA A 64 3.66 -2.29 -3.71
N ARG A 65 3.53 -2.80 -2.48
CA ARG A 65 3.66 -4.24 -2.18
C ARG A 65 2.66 -5.08 -2.97
N LYS A 66 1.42 -4.62 -3.09
CA LYS A 66 0.39 -5.35 -3.85
C LYS A 66 0.73 -5.41 -5.34
N LEU A 67 1.27 -4.33 -5.91
CA LEU A 67 1.75 -4.33 -7.30
C LEU A 67 2.92 -5.28 -7.52
N TYR A 68 3.81 -5.42 -6.55
CA TYR A 68 4.90 -6.39 -6.59
C TYR A 68 4.36 -7.83 -6.72
N ILE A 69 3.33 -8.19 -5.94
CA ILE A 69 2.76 -9.54 -5.95
C ILE A 69 1.87 -9.79 -7.17
N ARG A 70 1.04 -8.80 -7.54
CA ARG A 70 0.11 -8.88 -8.67
C ARG A 70 0.28 -7.65 -9.55
N GLN A 71 0.94 -7.85 -10.68
CA GLN A 71 1.10 -6.82 -11.71
C GLN A 71 -0.21 -6.63 -12.50
N GLY A 72 -0.36 -5.49 -13.16
CA GLY A 72 -1.53 -5.18 -13.99
C GLY A 72 -2.76 -4.70 -13.20
N MET A 73 -2.62 -4.39 -11.90
CA MET A 73 -3.76 -3.92 -11.10
C MET A 73 -4.11 -2.46 -11.40
N GLY A 74 -5.41 -2.22 -11.60
CA GLY A 74 -5.98 -0.89 -11.75
C GLY A 74 -6.65 -0.37 -10.47
N VAL A 75 -7.03 0.91 -10.48
CA VAL A 75 -7.71 1.58 -9.35
C VAL A 75 -8.96 0.81 -8.87
N GLY A 76 -9.71 0.19 -9.78
CA GLY A 76 -10.92 -0.56 -9.45
C GLY A 76 -10.68 -1.75 -8.51
N LEU A 77 -9.61 -2.52 -8.75
CA LEU A 77 -9.25 -3.68 -7.91
C LEU A 77 -8.77 -3.23 -6.54
N PHE A 78 -7.96 -2.17 -6.46
CA PHE A 78 -7.56 -1.58 -5.19
C PHE A 78 -8.76 -1.09 -4.37
N ARG A 79 -9.75 -0.50 -5.02
CA ARG A 79 -10.98 -0.05 -4.34
C ARG A 79 -11.78 -1.20 -3.74
N ILE A 80 -11.76 -2.37 -4.35
CA ILE A 80 -12.40 -3.58 -3.81
C ILE A 80 -11.59 -4.14 -2.65
N GLN A 81 -10.26 -4.26 -2.82
CA GLN A 81 -9.37 -4.83 -1.80
C GLN A 81 -9.27 -3.99 -0.53
N TYR A 82 -9.27 -2.66 -0.66
CA TYR A 82 -9.31 -1.74 0.49
C TYR A 82 -10.74 -1.37 0.90
N GLY A 83 -11.74 -1.92 0.19
CA GLY A 83 -13.13 -1.79 0.58
C GLY A 83 -13.39 -2.48 1.91
N GLY A 84 -14.61 -2.30 2.40
CA GLY A 84 -14.99 -2.89 3.68
C GLY A 84 -16.48 -3.10 3.79
N ARG A 85 -16.88 -3.59 4.95
CA ARG A 85 -18.27 -3.61 5.38
C ARG A 85 -18.80 -2.18 5.28
N ASN A 86 -19.89 -2.00 4.54
CA ASN A 86 -20.50 -0.69 4.39
C ASN A 86 -20.95 -0.17 5.76
N LYS A 87 -21.06 1.16 5.88
CA LYS A 87 -21.53 1.84 7.08
C LYS A 87 -22.78 1.15 7.62
N ARG A 88 -22.93 1.07 8.96
CA ARG A 88 -24.17 0.62 9.61
C ARG A 88 -25.35 1.37 9.00
N ARG A 89 -26.19 0.67 8.23
CA ARG A 89 -27.37 1.26 7.56
C ARG A 89 -28.60 1.28 8.48
N GLY A 90 -28.38 1.34 9.78
CA GLY A 90 -29.41 1.12 10.79
C GLY A 90 -29.98 -0.30 10.66
N SER A 91 -31.29 -0.38 10.40
CA SER A 91 -32.05 -1.64 10.29
C SER A 91 -31.89 -2.35 8.93
N LYS A 92 -31.36 -1.68 7.90
CA LYS A 92 -31.20 -2.29 6.56
C LYS A 92 -29.99 -3.26 6.53
N PRO A 93 -30.08 -4.38 5.79
CA PRO A 93 -28.96 -5.30 5.61
C PRO A 93 -27.72 -4.61 5.07
N GLU A 94 -26.59 -5.15 5.49
CA GLU A 94 -25.28 -4.63 5.15
C GLU A 94 -24.81 -5.17 3.81
N PHE A 95 -23.95 -4.39 3.16
CA PHE A 95 -23.33 -4.78 1.91
C PHE A 95 -21.86 -4.34 1.90
N GLN A 96 -21.10 -4.74 0.90
CA GLN A 96 -19.71 -4.32 0.75
C GLN A 96 -19.62 -2.96 0.04
N SER A 97 -18.88 -2.02 0.63
CA SER A 97 -18.60 -0.73 -0.02
C SER A 97 -17.15 -0.63 -0.47
N LYS A 98 -16.95 0.04 -1.61
CA LYS A 98 -15.63 0.26 -2.23
C LYS A 98 -14.91 1.41 -1.52
N ALA A 99 -13.58 1.32 -1.47
CA ALA A 99 -12.75 2.42 -0.97
C ALA A 99 -12.76 3.65 -1.89
N SER A 100 -12.22 4.75 -1.38
CA SER A 100 -12.05 6.00 -2.13
C SER A 100 -11.13 5.79 -3.33
N GLY A 101 -11.64 6.08 -4.53
CA GLY A 101 -10.84 6.01 -5.75
C GLY A 101 -9.86 7.16 -5.91
N GLY A 102 -10.17 8.33 -5.34
CA GLY A 102 -9.33 9.53 -5.43
C GLY A 102 -7.97 9.32 -4.76
N VAL A 103 -7.99 8.80 -3.52
CA VAL A 103 -6.79 8.52 -2.73
C VAL A 103 -5.87 7.52 -3.44
N VAL A 104 -6.42 6.38 -3.86
CA VAL A 104 -5.64 5.34 -4.57
C VAL A 104 -5.06 5.88 -5.88
N ARG A 105 -5.84 6.65 -6.65
CA ARG A 105 -5.38 7.24 -7.91
C ARG A 105 -4.25 8.23 -7.69
N HIS A 106 -4.34 9.06 -6.65
CA HIS A 106 -3.30 10.03 -6.32
C HIS A 106 -1.99 9.33 -5.97
N ILE A 107 -2.04 8.32 -5.10
CA ILE A 107 -0.88 7.49 -4.74
C ILE A 107 -0.22 6.87 -5.98
N LEU A 108 -1.02 6.30 -6.89
CA LEU A 108 -0.47 5.68 -8.10
C LEU A 108 0.19 6.69 -9.06
N LYS A 109 -0.30 7.93 -9.11
CA LYS A 109 0.33 9.01 -9.88
C LYS A 109 1.66 9.44 -9.24
N GLN A 110 1.68 9.62 -7.93
CA GLN A 110 2.90 9.98 -7.19
C GLN A 110 3.98 8.90 -7.30
N LEU A 111 3.61 7.61 -7.22
CA LEU A 111 4.54 6.50 -7.42
C LEU A 111 5.05 6.39 -8.88
N GLU A 112 4.26 6.86 -9.85
CA GLU A 112 4.66 6.97 -11.25
C GLU A 112 5.64 8.12 -11.47
N GLU A 113 5.39 9.28 -10.86
CA GLU A 113 6.32 10.44 -10.86
C GLU A 113 7.66 10.08 -10.18
N CYS A 114 7.64 9.23 -9.15
CA CYS A 114 8.85 8.70 -8.51
C CYS A 114 9.60 7.65 -9.36
N GLY A 115 9.04 7.20 -10.49
CA GLY A 115 9.63 6.18 -11.36
C GLY A 115 9.58 4.74 -10.80
N LEU A 116 8.81 4.50 -9.74
CA LEU A 116 8.66 3.18 -9.11
C LEU A 116 7.60 2.32 -9.80
N VAL A 117 6.60 2.96 -10.39
CA VAL A 117 5.45 2.32 -11.05
C VAL A 117 5.29 2.88 -12.46
N GLU A 118 4.91 2.05 -13.42
CA GLU A 118 4.64 2.46 -14.80
C GLU A 118 3.26 1.97 -15.28
N LYS A 119 2.78 2.54 -16.39
CA LYS A 119 1.58 2.02 -17.09
C LYS A 119 1.95 0.71 -17.77
N ALA A 120 1.19 -0.34 -17.51
CA ALA A 120 1.32 -1.56 -18.29
C ALA A 120 0.78 -1.35 -19.71
N PRO A 121 1.35 -2.02 -20.73
CA PRO A 121 0.96 -1.83 -22.13
C PRO A 121 -0.49 -2.24 -22.43
N GLU A 122 -1.02 -3.26 -21.77
CA GLU A 122 -2.43 -3.66 -21.95
C GLU A 122 -3.37 -2.88 -21.01
N LYS A 123 -3.17 -3.01 -19.69
CA LYS A 123 -4.04 -2.36 -18.69
C LYS A 123 -3.43 -2.31 -17.30
N GLY A 124 -3.77 -1.25 -16.57
CA GLY A 124 -3.43 -1.12 -15.15
C GLY A 124 -2.01 -0.60 -14.94
N ARG A 125 -1.44 -0.95 -13.79
CA ARG A 125 -0.11 -0.51 -13.38
C ARG A 125 0.79 -1.71 -13.14
N ARG A 126 2.06 -1.58 -13.52
CA ARG A 126 3.11 -2.57 -13.22
C ARG A 126 4.25 -1.88 -12.51
N LEU A 127 5.03 -2.67 -11.79
CA LEU A 127 6.22 -2.17 -11.13
C LEU A 127 7.36 -2.04 -12.14
N THR A 128 8.16 -0.98 -12.02
CA THR A 128 9.38 -0.84 -12.84
C THR A 128 10.49 -1.74 -12.29
N SER A 129 11.52 -2.01 -13.11
CA SER A 129 12.73 -2.72 -12.66
C SER A 129 13.39 -2.02 -11.46
N ASN A 130 13.41 -0.67 -11.48
CA ASN A 130 13.92 0.14 -10.37
C ASN A 130 13.05 -0.01 -9.12
N GLY A 131 11.72 0.04 -9.26
CA GLY A 131 10.80 -0.16 -8.14
C GLY A 131 10.91 -1.55 -7.52
N GLN A 132 11.15 -2.58 -8.33
CA GLN A 132 11.36 -3.94 -7.83
C GLN A 132 12.66 -4.04 -7.01
N ARG A 133 13.75 -3.51 -7.56
CA ARG A 133 15.06 -3.49 -6.88
C ARG A 133 15.00 -2.74 -5.55
N ASP A 134 14.35 -1.58 -5.53
CA ASP A 134 14.17 -0.77 -4.32
C ASP A 134 13.46 -1.56 -3.21
N MET A 135 12.33 -2.20 -3.55
CA MET A 135 11.59 -3.00 -2.59
C MET A 135 12.37 -4.23 -2.10
N ASP A 136 13.08 -4.93 -2.98
CA ASP A 136 13.88 -6.11 -2.60
C ASP A 136 15.07 -5.71 -1.70
N GLN A 137 15.71 -4.56 -1.95
CA GLN A 137 16.75 -4.03 -1.08
C GLN A 137 16.24 -3.71 0.33
N ILE A 138 15.04 -3.13 0.44
CA ILE A 138 14.43 -2.83 1.73
C ILE A 138 13.97 -4.10 2.42
N ALA A 139 13.40 -5.06 1.69
CA ALA A 139 13.06 -6.37 2.23
C ALA A 139 14.29 -7.03 2.87
N GLY A 140 15.46 -7.00 2.20
CA GLY A 140 16.71 -7.55 2.70
C GLY A 140 17.29 -6.87 3.96
N ARG A 141 16.80 -5.68 4.34
CA ARG A 141 17.16 -4.98 5.59
C ARG A 141 16.29 -5.42 6.77
N ILE A 142 15.17 -6.08 6.51
CA ILE A 142 14.24 -6.52 7.56
C ILE A 142 14.73 -7.86 8.09
N ALA A 143 15.08 -7.89 9.38
CA ALA A 143 15.42 -9.13 10.05
C ALA A 143 14.13 -9.91 10.34
N VAL A 144 13.96 -11.06 9.69
CA VAL A 144 12.84 -11.96 9.97
C VAL A 144 13.28 -12.93 11.06
N ASN A 145 12.78 -12.71 12.27
CA ASN A 145 12.92 -13.66 13.36
C ASN A 145 11.96 -14.82 13.12
N LEU A 146 12.50 -16.01 12.85
CA LEU A 146 11.69 -17.23 12.83
C LEU A 146 11.26 -17.48 14.28
N GLN A 147 9.97 -17.32 14.58
CA GLN A 147 9.42 -17.79 15.86
C GLN A 147 9.65 -19.30 15.93
N SER A 148 10.42 -19.72 16.93
CA SER A 148 10.63 -21.13 17.22
C SER A 148 9.31 -21.67 17.76
N PHE A 149 8.60 -22.45 16.95
CA PHE A 149 7.41 -23.18 17.39
C PHE A 149 7.84 -24.52 17.98
N TYR A 150 8.52 -24.46 19.13
CA TYR A 150 8.74 -25.58 20.06
C TYR A 150 8.93 -25.01 21.46
#